data_AF-A0A925XUX4-F1
#
_entry.id   AF-A0A925XUX4-F1
#
_cell.length_a   1.000
_cell.length_b   1.000
_cell.length_c   1.000
_cell.angle_alpha   90.00
_cell.angle_beta   90.00
_cell.angle_gamma   90.00
#
_symmetry.space_group_name_H-M   'P 1'
#
loop_
_entity.id
_entity.type
_entity.pdbx_description
1 polymer ?
#
loop_
_entity_poly.entity_id
_entity_poly.type
_entity_poly.pdbx_seq_one_letter_code
_entity_poly.pdbx_strand_id
1 'polypeptide(L)'
;LMQQLEWREALDEARVANDGRALHSLNGGMVSERDRLLGEIARALDADNDAARAAPLVRQLMFIEKFGSEVSAAQDVLRNHHASA
;
A
#
# COMPACT_ATOMS: atom_id res chain seq x y z
N LEU A 1 5.24 -12.07 -4.32
CA LEU A 1 3.89 -12.67 -4.55
C LEU A 1 3.15 -12.89 -3.22
N MET A 2 3.76 -13.54 -2.21
CA MET A 2 3.09 -13.74 -0.90
C MET A 2 2.62 -12.45 -0.21
N GLN A 3 3.45 -11.40 -0.14
CA GLN A 3 3.03 -10.11 0.46
C GLN A 3 1.78 -9.48 -0.18
N GLN A 4 1.58 -9.66 -1.49
CA GLN A 4 0.39 -9.10 -2.15
C GLN A 4 -0.89 -9.83 -1.74
N LEU A 5 -0.78 -11.15 -1.51
CA LEU A 5 -1.89 -11.97 -1.04
C LEU A 5 -2.23 -11.62 0.41
N GLU A 6 -1.22 -11.55 1.28
CA GLU A 6 -1.38 -11.20 2.70
C GLU A 6 -2.09 -9.84 2.88
N TRP A 7 -1.72 -8.83 2.10
CA TRP A 7 -2.40 -7.54 2.17
C TRP A 7 -3.83 -7.58 1.63
N ARG A 8 -4.09 -8.38 0.60
CA ARG A 8 -5.45 -8.57 0.07
C ARG A 8 -6.36 -9.21 1.11
N GLU A 9 -5.88 -10.28 1.74
CA GLU A 9 -6.59 -10.95 2.84
C GLU A 9 -6.82 -9.98 4.00
N ALA A 10 -5.79 -9.24 4.44
CA ALA A 10 -5.93 -8.25 5.52
C ALA A 10 -6.94 -7.13 5.20
N LEU A 11 -7.00 -6.66 3.94
CA LEU A 11 -7.99 -5.67 3.51
C LEU A 11 -9.41 -6.25 3.54
N ASP A 12 -9.59 -7.47 3.05
CA ASP A 12 -10.90 -8.13 3.00
C ASP A 12 -11.40 -8.46 4.42
N GLU A 13 -10.52 -8.95 5.30
CA GLU A 13 -10.82 -9.16 6.71
C GLU A 13 -11.24 -7.87 7.41
N ALA A 14 -10.48 -6.79 7.22
CA ALA A 14 -10.78 -5.49 7.82
C ALA A 14 -12.13 -4.92 7.31
N ARG A 15 -12.47 -5.15 6.04
CA ARG A 15 -13.77 -4.77 5.46
C ARG A 15 -14.91 -5.57 6.09
N VAL A 16 -14.78 -6.89 6.16
CA VAL A 16 -15.80 -7.77 6.75
C VAL A 16 -16.04 -7.43 8.22
N ALA A 17 -14.97 -7.13 8.96
CA ALA A 17 -15.02 -6.78 10.38
C ALA A 17 -15.44 -5.32 10.65
N ASN A 18 -15.56 -4.46 9.62
CA ASN A 18 -15.67 -3.01 9.77
C ASN A 18 -14.58 -2.42 10.69
N ASP A 19 -13.35 -2.94 10.61
CA ASP A 19 -12.25 -2.54 11.49
C ASP A 19 -11.45 -1.37 10.90
N GLY A 20 -11.82 -0.16 11.29
CA GLY A 20 -11.11 1.06 10.89
C GLY A 20 -9.66 1.13 11.39
N ARG A 21 -9.31 0.48 12.51
CA ARG A 21 -7.93 0.44 13.01
C ARG A 21 -7.07 -0.49 12.17
N ALA A 22 -7.61 -1.63 11.75
CA ALA A 22 -6.92 -2.54 10.83
C ALA A 22 -6.65 -1.84 9.49
N LEU A 23 -7.64 -1.13 8.92
CA LEU A 23 -7.45 -0.34 7.70
C LEU A 23 -6.40 0.77 7.87
N HIS A 24 -6.39 1.46 9.01
CA HIS A 24 -5.38 2.48 9.32
C HIS A 24 -3.96 1.88 9.39
N SER A 25 -3.82 0.75 10.07
CA SER A 25 -2.54 0.05 10.19
C SER A 25 -2.04 -0.44 8.82
N LEU A 26 -2.95 -0.99 8.00
CA LEU A 26 -2.63 -1.42 6.63
C LEU A 26 -2.16 -0.26 5.76
N ASN A 27 -2.83 0.91 5.85
CA ASN A 27 -2.39 2.11 5.15
C ASN A 27 -1.01 2.60 5.61
N GLY A 28 -0.73 2.57 6.92
CA GLY A 28 0.60 2.89 7.46
C GLY A 28 1.70 1.96 6.93
N GLY A 29 1.39 0.67 6.78
CA GLY A 29 2.26 -0.30 6.12
C GLY A 29 2.55 0.06 4.65
N MET A 30 1.53 0.51 3.91
CA MET A 30 1.69 0.92 2.51
C MET A 30 2.58 2.14 2.36
N VAL A 31 2.43 3.13 3.23
CA VAL A 31 3.28 4.34 3.24
C VAL A 31 4.73 3.96 3.52
N SER A 32 4.96 3.12 4.53
CA SER A 32 6.32 2.68 4.90
C SER A 32 7.01 1.92 3.76
N GLU A 33 6.29 1.02 3.09
CA GLU A 33 6.83 0.27 1.96
C GLU A 33 7.08 1.15 0.73
N ARG A 34 6.19 2.12 0.48
CA ARG A 34 6.39 3.14 -0.56
C ARG A 34 7.69 3.91 -0.34
N ASP A 35 7.92 4.39 0.88
CA ASP A 35 9.11 5.18 1.19
C ASP A 35 10.39 4.35 1.07
N ARG A 36 10.34 3.07 1.48
CA ARG A 36 11.43 2.10 1.25
C ARG A 36 11.75 1.95 -0.23
N LEU A 37 10.75 1.72 -1.06
CA LEU A 37 10.92 1.53 -2.51
C LEU A 37 11.47 2.79 -3.19
N LEU A 38 10.98 3.98 -2.80
CA LEU A 38 11.49 5.24 -3.32
C LEU A 38 12.98 5.42 -3.00
N GLY A 39 13.41 5.08 -1.78
CA GLY A 39 14.82 5.11 -1.41
C GLY A 39 15.69 4.14 -2.23
N GLU A 40 15.19 2.93 -2.49
CA GLU A 40 15.90 1.95 -3.31
C GLU A 40 15.96 2.34 -4.80
N ILE A 41 14.89 2.91 -5.33
CA ILE A 41 14.84 3.44 -6.70
C ILE A 41 15.82 4.60 -6.83
N ALA A 42 15.80 5.56 -5.90
CA ALA A 42 16.72 6.69 -5.91
C ALA A 42 18.17 6.22 -5.87
N ARG A 43 18.51 5.25 -5.01
CA ARG A 43 19.86 4.68 -4.98
C ARG A 43 20.24 4.00 -6.29
N ALA A 44 19.36 3.19 -6.86
CA ALA A 44 19.62 2.49 -8.12
C ALA A 44 19.86 3.48 -9.27
N LEU A 45 19.11 4.58 -9.33
CA LEU A 45 19.21 5.57 -10.39
C LEU A 45 20.36 6.56 -10.16
N ASP A 46 20.46 7.14 -8.97
CA ASP A 46 21.36 8.28 -8.70
C ASP A 46 22.77 7.85 -8.30
N ALA A 47 22.89 6.77 -7.52
CA ALA A 47 24.19 6.30 -7.02
C ALA A 47 24.78 5.21 -7.91
N ASP A 48 23.95 4.24 -8.30
CA ASP A 48 24.42 3.04 -8.99
C ASP A 48 24.30 3.16 -10.52
N ASN A 49 23.56 4.16 -11.04
CA ASN A 49 23.23 4.34 -12.46
C ASN A 49 22.72 3.05 -13.16
N ASP A 50 21.96 2.25 -12.41
CA ASP A 50 21.43 0.95 -12.81
C ASP A 50 19.90 1.02 -12.99
N ALA A 51 19.50 1.48 -14.17
CA ALA A 51 18.09 1.55 -14.55
C ALA A 51 17.43 0.15 -14.64
N ALA A 52 18.20 -0.90 -14.93
CA ALA A 52 17.67 -2.26 -15.02
C ALA A 52 17.23 -2.78 -13.65
N ARG A 53 17.97 -2.42 -12.60
CA ARG A 53 17.61 -2.69 -11.20
C ARG A 53 16.45 -1.81 -10.71
N ALA A 54 16.34 -0.57 -11.16
CA ALA A 54 15.23 0.32 -10.78
C ALA A 54 13.88 -0.13 -11.38
N ALA A 55 13.87 -0.66 -12.60
CA ALA A 55 12.63 -1.03 -13.32
C ALA A 55 11.68 -1.97 -12.54
N PRO A 56 12.11 -3.10 -11.95
CA PRO A 56 11.22 -3.93 -11.13
C PRO A 56 10.73 -3.22 -9.86
N LEU A 57 11.55 -2.36 -9.24
CA LEU A 57 11.17 -1.60 -8.04
C LEU A 57 10.06 -0.60 -8.36
N VAL A 58 10.14 0.08 -9.51
CA VAL A 58 9.07 0.99 -9.97
C VAL A 58 7.77 0.23 -10.21
N ARG A 59 7.80 -0.97 -10.78
CA ARG A 59 6.58 -1.80 -10.95
C ARG A 59 5.98 -2.19 -9.59
N GLN A 60 6.81 -2.49 -8.61
CA GLN A 60 6.35 -2.74 -7.24
C GLN A 60 5.73 -1.48 -6.63
N LEU A 61 6.35 -0.31 -6.81
CA LEU A 61 5.82 0.97 -6.33
C LEU A 61 4.44 1.27 -6.92
N MET A 62 4.23 1.07 -8.23
CA MET A 62 2.92 1.25 -8.86
C MET A 62 1.85 0.35 -8.25
N PHE A 63 2.21 -0.88 -7.84
CA PHE A 63 1.30 -1.76 -7.13
C PHE A 63 0.95 -1.20 -5.74
N ILE A 64 1.94 -0.71 -4.98
CA ILE A 64 1.72 -0.10 -3.65
C ILE A 64 0.79 1.11 -3.75
N GLU A 65 0.99 1.99 -4.73
CA GLU A 65 0.16 3.17 -4.92
C GLU A 65 -1.30 2.81 -5.26
N LYS A 66 -1.49 1.83 -6.14
CA LYS A 66 -2.83 1.33 -6.48
C LYS A 66 -3.50 0.70 -5.26
N PHE A 67 -2.77 -0.16 -4.55
CA PHE A 67 -3.32 -0.85 -3.37
C PHE A 67 -3.66 0.15 -2.24
N GLY A 68 -2.78 1.10 -1.94
CA GLY A 68 -3.03 2.15 -0.94
C GLY A 68 -4.25 3.01 -1.25
N SER A 69 -4.53 3.25 -2.54
CA SER A 69 -5.77 3.93 -2.97
C SER A 69 -7.02 3.10 -2.63
N GLU A 70 -6.96 1.77 -2.78
CA GLU A 70 -8.06 0.87 -2.44
C GLU A 70 -8.30 0.77 -0.93
N VAL A 71 -7.24 0.83 -0.12
CA VAL A 71 -7.33 0.90 1.35
C VAL A 71 -7.96 2.22 1.77
N SER A 72 -7.52 3.34 1.20
CA SER A 72 -8.09 4.67 1.46
C SER A 72 -9.58 4.72 1.12
N ALA A 73 -9.97 4.16 -0.03
CA ALA A 73 -11.38 4.05 -0.40
C ALA A 73 -12.20 3.22 0.60
N ALA A 74 -11.64 2.13 1.15
CA ALA A 74 -12.31 1.34 2.18
C ALA A 74 -12.50 2.14 3.48
N GLN A 75 -11.51 2.94 3.88
CA GLN A 75 -11.61 3.83 5.04
C GLN A 75 -12.70 4.90 4.83
N ASP A 76 -12.80 5.46 3.63
CA ASP A 76 -13.84 6.45 3.29
C ASP A 76 -15.24 5.85 3.39
N VAL A 77 -15.45 4.66 2.83
CA VAL A 77 -16.73 3.95 2.93
C VAL A 77 -17.12 3.70 4.38
N LEU A 78 -16.17 3.25 5.20
CA LEU A 78 -16.40 2.96 6.62
C LEU A 78 -16.73 4.24 7.42
N ARG A 79 -16.03 5.33 7.15
CA ARG A 79 -16.28 6.64 7.77
C ARG A 79 -17.66 7.18 7.41
N ASN A 80 -18.07 7.06 6.15
CA ASN A 80 -19.37 7.54 5.67
C ASN A 80 -20.54 6.72 6.23
N HIS A 81 -20.37 5.42 6.43
CA HIS A 81 -21.36 4.58 7.13
C HIS A 81 -21.55 5.02 8.59
N HIS A 82 -20.47 5.31 9.32
CA HIS A 82 -20.56 5.78 10.70
C HIS A 82 -21.10 7.21 10.84
N ALA A 83 -20.96 8.06 9.82
CA ALA A 83 -21.48 9.43 9.85
C ALA A 83 -22.99 9.52 9.56
N SER A 84 -23.61 8.42 9.09
CA SER A 84 -25.02 8.38 8.67
C SER A 84 -25.93 7.63 9.66
N ALA A 85 -25.40 7.18 10.80
CA ALA A 85 -26.11 6.49 11.88
C ALA A 85 -26.12 7.35 13.15
#